data_AF-A0A838PPX3-F1
#
_entry.id   AF-A0A838PPX3-F1
#
_cell.length_a   1.000
_cell.length_b   1.000
_cell.length_c   1.000
_cell.angle_alpha   90.00
_cell.angle_beta   90.00
_cell.angle_gamma   90.00
#
_symmetry.space_group_name_H-M   'P 1'
#
loop_
_entity.id
_entity.type
_entity.pdbx_description
1 polymer ?
#
loop_
_entity_poly.entity_id
_entity_poly.type
_entity_poly.pdbx_seq_one_letter_code
_entity_poly.pdbx_strand_id
1 'polypeptide(L)'
;MSAAGGAIGLTEVSPSEARQNAATVSIVGGVLLAVVLMLAYFTGGYNAGRLSRFDGGRQGFGVWVVGLLITVLLAVAGLVFGSEYNVLQRLDLPRIPIDEGSLATGGLITLAVIVLGTLLAAIVGGKAGERYHKKIDRAGLDR
;
A
#
# COMPACT_ATOMS: atom_id res chain seq x y z
N MET A 1 -3.41 22.30 5.33
CA MET A 1 -4.13 21.49 6.33
C MET A 1 -5.04 22.42 7.12
N SER A 2 -6.34 22.40 6.87
CA SER A 2 -7.36 22.88 7.80
C SER A 2 -8.73 22.36 7.38
N ALA A 3 -9.59 22.14 8.38
CA ALA A 3 -11.00 21.75 8.32
C ALA A 3 -11.33 20.26 8.08
N ALA A 4 -10.88 19.42 9.02
CA ALA A 4 -11.85 18.48 9.61
C ALA A 4 -13.02 19.31 10.17
N GLY A 5 -14.25 19.13 9.67
CA GLY A 5 -15.43 19.80 10.25
C GLY A 5 -16.46 20.39 9.29
N GLY A 6 -16.66 19.84 8.09
CA GLY A 6 -17.86 20.11 7.29
C GLY A 6 -19.07 19.33 7.82
N ALA A 7 -19.37 19.44 9.11
CA ALA A 7 -20.64 19.00 9.66
C ALA A 7 -21.68 20.08 9.32
N ILE A 8 -22.85 19.66 8.83
CA ILE A 8 -24.05 20.47 8.54
C ILE A 8 -24.02 21.12 7.14
N GLY A 9 -24.77 20.52 6.21
CA GLY A 9 -24.89 20.94 4.80
C GLY A 9 -25.54 22.30 4.60
N LEU A 10 -24.75 23.37 4.77
CA LEU A 10 -25.13 24.75 4.49
C LEU A 10 -24.28 25.43 3.40
N THR A 11 -23.36 24.70 2.76
CA THR A 11 -22.72 25.13 1.53
C THR A 11 -23.17 24.21 0.41
N GLU A 12 -23.88 24.74 -0.58
CA GLU A 12 -24.12 24.04 -1.85
C GLU A 12 -22.77 23.79 -2.52
N VAL A 13 -22.15 22.64 -2.22
CA VAL A 13 -20.95 22.21 -2.93
C VAL A 13 -21.39 21.89 -4.35
N SER A 14 -20.88 22.66 -5.31
CA SER A 14 -21.18 22.39 -6.71
C SER A 14 -20.72 20.98 -7.09
N PRO A 15 -21.44 20.25 -7.96
CA PRO A 15 -21.01 18.92 -8.41
C PRO A 15 -19.59 18.92 -9.02
N SER A 16 -19.15 20.04 -9.61
CA SER A 16 -17.78 20.24 -10.08
C SER A 16 -16.75 20.27 -8.95
N GLU A 17 -17.04 20.99 -7.86
CA GLU A 17 -16.15 21.10 -6.70
C GLU A 17 -16.08 19.78 -5.93
N ALA A 18 -17.21 19.08 -5.77
CA ALA A 18 -17.24 17.74 -5.19
C ALA A 18 -16.37 16.74 -5.99
N ARG A 19 -16.44 16.77 -7.32
CA ARG A 19 -15.61 15.92 -8.19
C ARG A 19 -14.12 16.26 -8.09
N GLN A 20 -13.78 17.54 -8.07
CA GLN A 20 -12.37 17.98 -7.98
C GLN A 20 -11.76 17.60 -6.63
N ASN A 21 -12.50 17.77 -5.54
CA ASN A 21 -12.09 17.34 -4.21
C ASN A 21 -11.95 15.81 -4.14
N ALA A 22 -12.92 15.06 -4.67
CA ALA A 22 -12.85 13.59 -4.72
C ALA A 22 -11.63 13.10 -5.52
N ALA A 23 -11.32 13.72 -6.67
CA ALA A 23 -10.15 13.39 -7.47
C ALA A 23 -8.85 13.66 -6.69
N THR A 24 -8.74 14.82 -6.05
CA THR A 24 -7.57 15.18 -5.23
C THR A 24 -7.37 14.21 -4.08
N VAL A 25 -8.44 13.92 -3.33
CA VAL A 25 -8.42 12.98 -2.19
C VAL A 25 -8.03 11.58 -2.65
N SER A 26 -8.57 11.11 -3.78
CA SER A 26 -8.26 9.78 -4.32
C SER A 26 -6.79 9.67 -4.73
N ILE A 27 -6.25 10.69 -5.40
CA ILE A 27 -4.84 10.69 -5.83
C ILE A 27 -3.91 10.77 -4.62
N VAL A 28 -4.14 11.73 -3.71
CA VAL A 28 -3.29 11.91 -2.52
C VAL A 28 -3.37 10.68 -1.62
N GLY A 29 -4.58 10.15 -1.39
CA GLY A 29 -4.79 8.93 -0.61
C GLY A 29 -4.10 7.72 -1.24
N GLY A 30 -4.24 7.53 -2.56
CA GLY A 30 -3.57 6.45 -3.28
C GLY A 30 -2.04 6.53 -3.22
N VAL A 31 -1.47 7.73 -3.39
CA VAL A 31 -0.02 7.94 -3.29
C VAL A 31 0.48 7.69 -1.87
N LEU A 32 -0.19 8.23 -0.84
CA LEU A 32 0.20 8.00 0.55
C LEU A 32 0.11 6.52 0.92
N LEU A 33 -0.95 5.83 0.50
CA LEU A 33 -1.08 4.39 0.70
C LEU A 33 0.08 3.62 0.06
N ALA A 34 0.40 3.92 -1.20
CA ALA A 34 1.51 3.29 -1.91
C ALA A 34 2.85 3.52 -1.19
N VAL A 35 3.14 4.76 -0.77
CA VAL A 35 4.37 5.11 -0.06
C VAL A 35 4.47 4.36 1.28
N VAL A 36 3.40 4.35 2.07
CA VAL A 36 3.38 3.65 3.36
C VAL A 36 3.63 2.15 3.17
N LEU A 37 2.97 1.52 2.19
CA LEU A 37 3.18 0.11 1.88
C LEU A 37 4.61 -0.16 1.41
N MET A 38 5.17 0.68 0.56
CA MET A 38 6.56 0.54 0.09
C MET A 38 7.54 0.66 1.26
N LEU A 39 7.34 1.60 2.19
CA LEU A 39 8.16 1.72 3.40
C LEU A 39 8.02 0.49 4.32
N ALA A 40 6.81 -0.02 4.51
CA ALA A 40 6.55 -1.22 5.31
C ALA A 40 7.27 -2.45 4.72
N TYR A 41 7.15 -2.67 3.41
CA TYR A 41 7.83 -3.79 2.75
C TYR A 41 9.35 -3.61 2.69
N PHE A 42 9.85 -2.38 2.50
CA PHE A 42 11.27 -2.09 2.60
C PHE A 42 11.83 -2.43 3.99
N THR A 43 11.18 -1.99 5.05
CA THR A 43 11.63 -2.25 6.43
C THR A 43 11.51 -3.72 6.79
N GLY A 44 10.44 -4.41 6.37
CA GLY A 44 10.31 -5.86 6.52
C GLY A 44 11.43 -6.62 5.80
N GLY A 45 11.68 -6.28 4.53
CA GLY A 45 12.79 -6.84 3.76
C GLY A 45 14.14 -6.58 4.42
N TYR A 46 14.40 -5.35 4.88
CA TYR A 46 15.63 -4.99 5.60
C TYR A 46 15.86 -5.86 6.83
N ASN A 47 14.82 -6.08 7.63
CA ASN A 47 14.90 -6.94 8.81
C ASN A 47 15.14 -8.42 8.45
N ALA A 48 14.58 -8.92 7.35
CA ALA A 48 14.87 -10.26 6.88
C ALA A 48 16.30 -10.39 6.30
N GLY A 49 16.79 -9.32 5.66
CA GLY A 49 18.15 -9.24 5.11
C GLY A 49 19.23 -9.26 6.17
N ARG A 50 19.08 -8.55 7.29
CA ARG A 50 20.06 -8.55 8.40
C ARG A 50 20.23 -9.92 9.08
N LEU A 51 19.19 -10.77 8.99
CA LEU A 51 19.18 -12.13 9.53
C LEU A 51 19.77 -13.16 8.54
N SER A 52 19.97 -12.78 7.27
CA SER A 52 20.52 -13.63 6.21
C SER A 52 21.99 -13.30 5.96
N ARG A 53 22.84 -14.33 5.96
CA ARG A 53 24.28 -14.15 5.72
C ARG A 53 24.60 -13.88 4.25
N PHE A 54 23.85 -14.47 3.30
CA PHE A 54 24.26 -14.50 1.88
C PHE A 54 23.14 -14.28 0.84
N ASP A 55 21.88 -14.10 1.26
CA ASP A 55 20.77 -13.95 0.32
C ASP A 55 19.69 -13.00 0.83
N GLY A 56 20.05 -11.72 0.99
CA GLY A 56 19.12 -10.70 1.47
C GLY A 56 17.98 -10.44 0.49
N GLY A 57 18.25 -10.53 -0.81
CA GLY A 57 17.25 -10.36 -1.86
C GLY A 57 16.14 -11.41 -1.81
N ARG A 58 16.49 -12.70 -1.68
CA ARG A 58 15.51 -13.79 -1.58
C ARG A 58 14.72 -13.74 -0.29
N GLN A 59 15.33 -13.31 0.82
CA GLN A 59 14.58 -13.09 2.06
C GLN A 59 13.61 -11.92 1.97
N GLY A 60 14.00 -10.82 1.30
CA GLY A 60 13.08 -9.74 0.98
C GLY A 60 11.89 -10.20 0.14
N PHE A 61 12.13 -11.05 -0.86
CA PHE A 61 11.05 -11.70 -1.62
C PHE A 61 10.18 -12.60 -0.74
N GLY A 62 10.76 -13.36 0.18
CA GLY A 62 10.02 -14.17 1.15
C GLY A 62 9.06 -13.35 2.01
N VAL A 63 9.52 -12.20 2.52
CA VAL A 63 8.66 -11.23 3.23
C VAL A 63 7.50 -10.77 2.34
N TRP A 64 7.79 -10.47 1.06
CA TRP A 64 6.76 -10.08 0.11
C TRP A 64 5.69 -11.14 -0.09
N VAL A 65 6.09 -12.41 -0.29
CA VAL A 65 5.16 -13.54 -0.46
C VAL A 65 4.31 -13.74 0.79
N VAL A 66 4.92 -13.75 1.99
CA VAL A 66 4.16 -13.91 3.24
C VAL A 66 3.18 -12.76 3.44
N GLY A 67 3.59 -11.52 3.20
CA GLY A 67 2.71 -10.36 3.29
C GLY A 67 1.54 -10.42 2.30
N LEU A 68 1.79 -10.89 1.07
CA LEU A 68 0.75 -11.11 0.07
C LEU A 68 -0.23 -12.21 0.49
N LEU A 69 0.27 -13.34 1.02
CA LEU A 69 -0.57 -14.42 1.54
C LEU A 69 -1.48 -13.94 2.67
N ILE A 70 -0.94 -13.19 3.64
CA ILE A 70 -1.73 -12.61 4.73
C ILE A 70 -2.77 -11.63 4.18
N THR A 71 -2.41 -10.81 3.19
CA THR A 71 -3.35 -9.88 2.57
C THR A 71 -4.51 -10.61 1.89
N VAL A 72 -4.24 -11.69 1.15
CA VAL A 72 -5.27 -12.54 0.54
C VAL A 72 -6.15 -13.19 1.61
N LEU A 73 -5.56 -13.70 2.68
CA LEU A 73 -6.31 -14.29 3.80
C LEU A 73 -7.24 -13.28 4.46
N LEU A 74 -6.76 -12.05 4.71
CA LEU A 74 -7.57 -10.97 5.27
C LEU A 74 -8.68 -10.52 4.32
N ALA A 75 -8.41 -10.48 3.01
CA ALA A 75 -9.43 -10.17 2.00
C ALA A 75 -10.54 -11.22 2.00
N VAL A 76 -10.20 -12.51 2.02
CA VAL A 76 -11.17 -13.61 2.12
C VAL A 76 -11.96 -13.52 3.43
N ALA A 77 -11.29 -13.28 4.56
CA ALA A 77 -11.97 -13.08 5.84
C ALA A 77 -12.95 -11.91 5.79
N GLY A 78 -12.57 -10.79 5.15
CA GLY A 78 -13.45 -9.64 4.93
C GLY A 78 -14.68 -9.98 4.09
N LEU A 79 -14.55 -10.85 3.08
CA LEU A 79 -15.69 -11.32 2.29
C LEU A 79 -16.64 -12.21 3.09
N VAL A 80 -16.12 -13.05 3.97
CA VAL A 80 -16.91 -14.00 4.77
C VAL A 80 -17.61 -13.31 5.94
N PHE A 81 -16.92 -12.40 6.64
CA PHE A 81 -17.40 -11.78 7.88
C PHE A 81 -17.87 -10.33 7.70
N GLY A 82 -17.64 -9.71 6.54
CA GLY A 82 -17.86 -8.27 6.33
C GLY A 82 -19.33 -7.84 6.29
N SER A 83 -20.26 -8.74 5.99
CA SER A 83 -21.70 -8.42 5.92
C SER A 83 -22.27 -7.93 7.25
N GLU A 84 -21.76 -8.43 8.38
CA GLU A 84 -22.16 -8.02 9.73
C GLU A 84 -21.72 -6.57 10.05
N TYR A 85 -20.59 -6.13 9.48
CA TYR A 85 -19.93 -4.85 9.81
C TYR A 85 -20.04 -3.79 8.72
N ASN A 86 -20.83 -4.02 7.67
CA ASN A 86 -20.97 -3.08 6.56
C ASN A 86 -21.87 -1.88 6.92
N VAL A 87 -21.35 -0.99 7.76
CA VAL A 87 -22.04 0.24 8.21
C VAL A 87 -22.31 1.22 7.06
N LEU A 88 -21.52 1.16 5.99
CA LEU A 88 -21.66 2.02 4.81
C LEU A 88 -22.92 1.70 3.99
N GLN A 89 -23.38 0.45 4.02
CA GLN A 89 -24.60 0.02 3.34
C GLN A 89 -25.87 0.57 4.02
N ARG A 90 -25.75 1.06 5.26
CA ARG A 90 -26.85 1.67 6.03
C ARG A 90 -26.98 3.17 5.80
N LEU A 91 -26.06 3.80 5.07
CA LEU A 91 -26.05 5.22 4.77
C LEU A 91 -26.49 5.46 3.33
N ASP A 92 -27.57 6.22 3.15
CA ASP A 92 -28.00 6.67 1.82
C ASP A 92 -27.17 7.87 1.39
N LEU A 93 -25.94 7.59 0.95
CA LEU A 93 -24.96 8.61 0.56
C LEU A 93 -25.27 9.09 -0.87
N PRO A 94 -25.27 10.42 -1.13
CA PRO A 94 -25.40 10.98 -2.47
C PRO A 94 -24.40 10.34 -3.44
N ARG A 95 -24.89 9.62 -4.44
CA ARG A 95 -24.05 8.97 -5.45
C ARG A 95 -23.56 10.02 -6.43
N ILE A 96 -22.26 10.31 -6.37
CA ILE A 96 -21.59 11.10 -7.40
C ILE A 96 -21.51 10.22 -8.65
N PRO A 97 -21.98 10.68 -9.82
CA PRO A 97 -21.79 9.95 -11.07
C PRO A 97 -20.29 9.84 -11.37
N ILE A 98 -19.78 8.61 -11.36
CA ILE A 98 -18.40 8.27 -11.71
C ILE A 98 -18.44 7.35 -12.93
N ASP A 99 -17.54 7.59 -13.87
CA ASP A 99 -17.35 6.69 -15.00
C ASP A 99 -16.70 5.38 -14.51
N GLU A 100 -17.46 4.28 -14.59
CA GLU A 100 -17.03 2.98 -14.09
C GLU A 100 -15.76 2.47 -14.81
N GLY A 101 -15.61 2.78 -16.10
CA GLY A 101 -14.44 2.40 -16.90
C GLY A 101 -13.14 3.07 -16.43
N SER A 102 -13.20 4.38 -16.18
CA SER A 102 -12.10 5.15 -15.60
C SER A 102 -11.77 4.68 -14.18
N LEU A 103 -12.79 4.39 -13.36
CA LEU A 103 -12.59 3.87 -12.00
C LEU A 103 -11.86 2.52 -12.00
N ALA A 104 -12.29 1.58 -12.86
CA ALA A 104 -11.64 0.28 -13.00
C ALA A 104 -10.19 0.40 -13.47
N THR A 105 -9.93 1.30 -14.44
CA THR A 105 -8.58 1.55 -14.95
C THR A 105 -7.67 2.16 -13.89
N GLY A 106 -8.13 3.19 -13.17
CA GLY A 106 -7.39 3.82 -12.09
C GLY A 106 -7.11 2.85 -10.93
N GLY A 107 -8.08 1.99 -10.61
CA GLY A 107 -7.93 0.90 -9.64
C GLY A 107 -6.85 -0.11 -10.06
N LEU A 108 -6.86 -0.55 -11.31
CA LEU A 108 -5.86 -1.47 -11.86
C LEU A 108 -4.45 -0.85 -11.85
N ILE A 109 -4.32 0.43 -12.22
CA ILE A 109 -3.04 1.14 -12.16
C ILE A 109 -2.52 1.21 -10.72
N THR A 110 -3.40 1.60 -9.78
CA THR A 110 -3.05 1.69 -8.36
C THR A 110 -2.61 0.32 -7.81
N LEU A 111 -3.33 -0.73 -8.16
CA LEU A 111 -3.00 -2.11 -7.79
C LEU A 111 -1.63 -2.51 -8.35
N ALA A 112 -1.36 -2.24 -9.63
CA ALA A 112 -0.07 -2.54 -10.25
C ALA A 112 1.08 -1.80 -9.58
N VAL A 113 0.91 -0.52 -9.26
CA VAL A 113 1.89 0.29 -8.52
C VAL A 113 2.17 -0.30 -7.15
N ILE A 114 1.13 -0.70 -6.41
CA ILE A 114 1.29 -1.30 -5.08
C ILE A 114 2.00 -2.65 -5.17
N VAL A 115 1.56 -3.55 -6.05
CA VAL A 115 2.12 -4.90 -6.18
C VAL A 115 3.60 -4.84 -6.58
N LEU A 116 3.92 -4.08 -7.63
CA LEU A 116 5.29 -3.96 -8.13
C LEU A 116 6.17 -3.14 -7.19
N GLY A 117 5.64 -2.03 -6.65
CA GLY A 117 6.36 -1.14 -5.76
C GLY A 117 6.74 -1.82 -4.45
N THR A 118 5.83 -2.57 -3.83
CA THR A 118 6.11 -3.32 -2.60
C THR A 118 7.09 -4.47 -2.82
N LEU A 119 7.00 -5.18 -3.95
CA LEU A 119 7.95 -6.22 -4.33
C LEU A 119 9.37 -5.65 -4.45
N LEU A 120 9.53 -4.57 -5.22
CA LEU A 120 10.80 -3.89 -5.38
C LEU A 120 11.33 -3.38 -4.04
N ALA A 121 10.48 -2.74 -3.24
CA ALA A 121 10.85 -2.22 -1.93
C ALA A 121 11.36 -3.33 -1.00
N ALA A 122 10.67 -4.47 -0.93
CA ALA A 122 11.08 -5.61 -0.10
C ALA A 122 12.43 -6.19 -0.51
N ILE A 123 12.65 -6.38 -1.81
CA ILE A 123 13.91 -6.90 -2.34
C ILE A 123 15.05 -5.91 -2.08
N VAL A 124 14.83 -4.62 -2.32
CA VAL A 124 15.83 -3.57 -2.07
C VAL A 124 16.15 -3.47 -0.58
N GLY A 125 15.14 -3.52 0.28
CA GLY A 125 15.30 -3.58 1.73
C GLY A 125 16.16 -4.77 2.17
N GLY A 126 15.84 -5.97 1.68
CA GLY A 126 16.60 -7.19 1.97
C GLY A 126 18.06 -7.10 1.54
N LYS A 127 18.33 -6.61 0.32
CA LYS A 127 19.70 -6.35 -0.14
C LYS A 127 20.41 -5.31 0.72
N ALA A 128 19.72 -4.27 1.18
CA ALA A 128 20.29 -3.25 2.05
C ALA A 128 20.65 -3.80 3.44
N GLY A 129 19.83 -4.69 4.00
CA GLY A 129 20.08 -5.36 5.29
C GLY A 129 21.29 -6.30 5.26
N GLU A 130 21.55 -6.93 4.12
CA GLU A 130 22.68 -7.86 3.92
C GLU A 130 24.04 -7.15 3.73
N ARG A 131 24.04 -5.84 3.37
CA ARG A 131 25.28 -5.12 3.00
C ARG A 131 26.39 -5.19 4.04
N TYR A 132 26.06 -5.29 5.33
CA TYR A 132 27.06 -5.37 6.40
C TYR A 132 27.84 -6.70 6.38
N HIS A 133 27.15 -7.83 6.20
CA HIS A 133 27.77 -9.16 6.15
C HIS A 133 28.71 -9.29 4.94
N LYS A 134 28.26 -8.81 3.77
CA LYS A 134 29.08 -8.77 2.54
C LYS A 134 30.36 -7.93 2.66
N LYS A 135 30.33 -6.85 3.45
CA LYS A 135 31.54 -6.03 3.70
C LYS A 135 32.56 -6.77 4.56
N ILE A 136 32.10 -7.49 5.59
CA ILE A 136 32.98 -8.26 6.47
C ILE A 136 33.59 -9.46 5.74
N ASP A 137 32.78 -10.22 4.99
CA ASP A 137 33.28 -11.38 4.24
C ASP A 137 34.36 -10.96 3.23
N ARG A 138 34.22 -9.79 2.58
CA ARG A 138 35.23 -9.27 1.65
C ARG A 138 36.53 -8.86 2.35
N ALA A 139 36.46 -8.23 3.52
CA ALA A 139 37.65 -7.85 4.30
C ALA A 139 38.36 -9.06 4.94
N GLY A 140 37.67 -10.20 5.07
CA GLY A 140 38.24 -11.46 5.55
C GLY A 140 39.02 -12.25 4.49
N LEU A 141 38.77 -11.99 3.20
CA LEU A 141 39.45 -12.65 2.08
C LEU A 141 40.75 -11.95 1.64
N ASP A 142 40.98 -10.71 2.09
CA ASP A 142 42.19 -9.93 1.81
C ASP A 142 43.33 -10.17 2.84
N ARG A 143 43.29 -11.27 3.60
CA ARG A 143 44.34 -11.73 4.52
C ARG A 143 44.73 -13.17 4.23
#